data_AF-A0AAD1BIE1-F1
#
_entry.id   AF-A0AAD1BIE1-F1
#
_cell.length_a   1.000
_cell.length_b   1.000
_cell.length_c   1.000
_cell.angle_alpha   90.00
_cell.angle_beta   90.00
_cell.angle_gamma   90.00
#
_symmetry.space_group_name_H-M   'P 1'
#
loop_
_entity.id
_entity.type
_entity.pdbx_description
1 polymer ?
#
loop_
_entity_poly.entity_id
_entity_poly.type
_entity_poly.pdbx_seq_one_letter_code
_entity_poly.pdbx_strand_id
1 'polypeptide(L)'
;MLVSCTKLTAFAFTNDKTQLYNCKAQKVDSIENLNTPSYRIISEKETYTLQWTGKTFTGINKNKADTKLISAILKGLNAQWLTHSLSISTKEIGLLKDSVQKDAMTIVALKSAETEWSIGTFDREYFMIDECKAPLYAVPYFIDGSVYVICMIPSFQITGNEAYPIINRKALYEDILKPLMNKIFP
;
A
#
# COMPACT_ATOMS: atom_id res chain seq x y z
N MET A 1 10.26 -36.95 36.09
CA MET A 1 11.36 -37.11 35.11
C MET A 1 10.95 -36.30 33.88
N LEU A 2 11.42 -35.06 33.68
CA LEU A 2 12.75 -34.68 33.14
C LEU A 2 13.04 -35.48 31.86
N VAL A 3 13.13 -34.88 30.66
CA VAL A 3 14.25 -34.07 30.11
C VAL A 3 13.80 -33.65 28.68
N SER A 4 14.21 -32.60 27.97
CA SER A 4 14.75 -31.24 28.19
C SER A 4 14.82 -30.59 26.80
N CYS A 5 14.83 -29.26 26.81
CA CYS A 5 14.90 -28.30 25.71
C CYS A 5 16.30 -28.15 25.08
N THR A 6 16.40 -27.80 23.78
CA THR A 6 17.54 -27.06 23.16
C THR A 6 17.06 -26.40 21.86
N LYS A 7 16.74 -25.09 21.83
CA LYS A 7 17.55 -23.88 21.57
C LYS A 7 18.00 -23.64 20.11
N LEU A 8 17.52 -22.51 19.56
CA LEU A 8 18.12 -21.49 18.65
C LEU A 8 19.55 -21.79 18.09
N THR A 9 19.96 -21.37 16.88
CA THR A 9 20.09 -19.97 16.43
C THR A 9 20.60 -19.88 14.97
N ALA A 10 20.30 -18.75 14.32
CA ALA A 10 21.17 -17.90 13.46
C ALA A 10 21.35 -18.17 11.95
N PHE A 11 21.24 -17.05 11.25
CA PHE A 11 21.41 -16.71 9.84
C PHE A 11 22.80 -17.06 9.25
N ALA A 12 22.82 -17.26 7.94
CA ALA A 12 23.94 -16.80 7.10
C ALA A 12 23.39 -16.19 5.80
N PHE A 13 23.59 -14.88 5.66
CA PHE A 13 23.59 -14.16 4.39
C PHE A 13 24.79 -14.63 3.55
N THR A 14 24.59 -14.88 2.26
CA THR A 14 25.61 -14.53 1.26
C THR A 14 24.95 -13.99 0.01
N ASN A 15 25.50 -12.86 -0.45
CA ASN A 15 25.07 -12.04 -1.57
C ASN A 15 25.05 -12.82 -2.88
N ASP A 16 24.10 -12.49 -3.76
CA ASP A 16 24.53 -12.17 -5.11
C ASP A 16 23.75 -10.98 -5.69
N LYS A 17 24.51 -10.00 -6.18
CA LYS A 17 24.00 -8.77 -6.78
C LYS A 17 23.80 -9.04 -8.26
N THR A 18 22.54 -9.14 -8.68
CA THR A 18 22.17 -8.82 -10.06
C THR A 18 20.89 -8.01 -10.06
N GLN A 19 21.06 -6.70 -10.21
CA GLN A 19 20.02 -5.82 -10.75
C GLN A 19 19.62 -6.34 -12.14
N LEU A 20 18.33 -6.58 -12.35
CA LEU A 20 17.64 -6.23 -13.60
C LEU A 20 16.14 -6.52 -13.43
N TYR A 21 15.37 -5.44 -13.49
CA TYR A 21 13.94 -5.45 -13.80
C TYR A 21 13.65 -6.46 -14.91
N ASN A 22 12.73 -7.38 -14.68
CA ASN A 22 12.04 -8.11 -15.73
C ASN A 22 10.67 -8.55 -15.24
N CYS A 23 9.65 -7.85 -15.73
CA CYS A 23 8.33 -8.41 -15.91
C CYS A 23 8.45 -9.69 -16.75
N LYS A 24 8.54 -10.86 -16.11
CA LYS A 24 8.29 -12.13 -16.79
C LYS A 24 6.89 -12.60 -16.45
N ALA A 25 6.00 -12.32 -17.41
CA ALA A 25 4.80 -13.11 -17.59
C ALA A 25 5.16 -14.59 -17.79
N GLN A 26 4.17 -15.42 -17.48
CA GLN A 26 3.98 -16.81 -17.90
C GLN A 26 4.62 -17.91 -17.03
N LYS A 27 3.82 -18.36 -16.06
CA LYS A 27 3.38 -19.76 -16.05
C LYS A 27 1.85 -19.76 -16.07
N VAL A 28 1.28 -20.13 -17.21
CA VAL A 28 -0.15 -20.36 -17.45
C VAL A 28 -0.37 -21.88 -17.46
N ASP A 29 -1.62 -22.25 -17.19
CA ASP A 29 -2.22 -23.58 -16.98
C ASP A 29 -2.24 -23.98 -15.50
N SER A 30 -3.36 -23.89 -14.77
CA SER A 30 -4.75 -24.13 -15.17
C SER A 30 -5.73 -23.46 -14.19
N ILE A 31 -6.37 -22.39 -14.65
CA ILE A 31 -7.71 -21.79 -14.41
C ILE A 31 -7.58 -20.40 -15.04
N GLU A 32 -7.63 -20.35 -16.37
CA GLU A 32 -7.70 -19.09 -17.09
C GLU A 32 -9.06 -18.43 -16.84
N ASN A 33 -9.04 -17.12 -16.58
CA ASN A 33 -10.09 -16.16 -16.91
C ASN A 33 -11.42 -16.13 -16.11
N LEU A 34 -11.47 -16.56 -14.85
CA LEU A 34 -12.53 -16.11 -13.94
C LEU A 34 -11.93 -15.54 -12.65
N ASN A 35 -12.24 -14.27 -12.36
CA ASN A 35 -12.14 -13.61 -11.04
C ASN A 35 -10.88 -12.77 -10.74
N THR A 36 -10.15 -12.27 -11.73
CA THR A 36 -9.31 -11.09 -11.46
C THR A 36 -10.22 -9.87 -11.40
N PRO A 37 -10.37 -9.19 -10.25
CA PRO A 37 -11.22 -8.01 -10.17
C PRO A 37 -10.66 -6.93 -11.10
N SER A 38 -11.55 -6.37 -11.90
CA SER A 38 -11.28 -5.21 -12.76
C SER A 38 -11.78 -3.95 -12.07
N TYR A 39 -11.04 -2.86 -12.21
CA TYR A 39 -11.43 -1.59 -11.61
C TYR A 39 -11.61 -0.53 -12.69
N ARG A 40 -12.63 0.31 -12.53
CA ARG A 40 -12.84 1.48 -13.38
C ARG A 40 -13.11 2.70 -12.53
N ILE A 41 -12.28 3.72 -12.65
CA ILE A 41 -12.48 5.01 -11.97
C ILE A 41 -13.73 5.67 -12.55
N ILE A 42 -14.64 6.11 -11.68
CA ILE A 42 -15.87 6.83 -12.06
C ILE A 42 -15.92 8.24 -11.50
N SER A 43 -15.16 8.54 -10.46
CA SER A 43 -15.03 9.88 -9.91
C SER A 43 -13.70 10.07 -9.19
N GLU A 44 -13.22 11.30 -9.18
CA GLU A 44 -12.03 11.72 -8.47
C GLU A 44 -12.39 12.94 -7.62
N LYS A 45 -11.96 12.96 -6.36
CA LYS A 45 -11.98 14.18 -5.56
C LYS A 45 -10.69 14.97 -5.74
N GLU A 46 -10.70 16.21 -5.26
CA GLU A 46 -9.51 17.06 -5.19
C GLU A 46 -8.40 16.39 -4.38
N THR A 47 -7.17 16.48 -4.90
CA THR A 47 -5.98 16.02 -4.19
C THR A 47 -5.66 17.02 -3.09
N TYR A 48 -5.47 16.54 -1.86
CA TYR A 48 -5.02 17.38 -0.76
C TYR A 48 -3.61 16.99 -0.34
N THR A 49 -2.82 17.99 0.04
CA THR A 49 -1.41 17.82 0.39
C THR A 49 -1.19 18.14 1.87
N LEU A 50 -0.46 17.26 2.55
CA LEU A 50 -0.02 17.42 3.93
C LEU A 50 1.48 17.25 3.99
N GLN A 51 2.11 17.86 4.99
CA GLN A 51 3.50 17.61 5.30
C GLN A 51 3.61 17.02 6.71
N TRP A 52 4.30 15.90 6.83
CA TRP A 52 4.73 15.35 8.11
C TRP A 52 6.13 15.88 8.41
N THR A 53 6.34 16.40 9.62
CA THR A 53 7.59 17.08 10.02
C THR A 53 8.50 16.20 10.89
N GLY A 54 8.26 14.89 10.93
CA GLY A 54 8.87 14.01 11.94
C GLY A 54 8.19 14.08 13.32
N LYS A 55 7.27 15.04 13.54
CA LYS A 55 6.60 15.26 14.84
C LYS A 55 5.11 15.55 14.70
N THR A 56 4.73 16.38 13.73
CA THR A 56 3.33 16.79 13.53
C THR A 56 3.02 16.98 12.04
N PHE A 57 1.74 16.86 11.71
CA PHE A 57 1.23 17.21 10.40
C PHE A 57 0.98 18.71 10.28
N THR A 58 1.43 19.30 9.17
CA THR A 58 1.18 20.68 8.72
C THR A 58 0.50 20.66 7.34
N GLY A 59 -0.15 21.76 6.96
CA GLY A 59 -0.84 21.91 5.68
C GLY A 59 -2.26 22.47 5.79
N ILE A 60 -2.81 22.87 4.64
CA ILE A 60 -4.20 23.36 4.50
C ILE A 60 -5.14 22.13 4.52
N ASN A 61 -6.34 22.27 5.08
CA ASN A 61 -7.35 21.20 5.17
C ASN A 61 -6.92 19.96 5.99
N LYS A 62 -6.16 20.16 7.06
CA LYS A 62 -5.79 19.11 8.02
C LYS A 62 -7.04 18.52 8.70
N ASN A 63 -7.54 17.41 8.16
CA ASN A 63 -8.56 16.60 8.79
C ASN A 63 -7.95 15.58 9.77
N LYS A 64 -8.59 15.40 10.92
CA LYS A 64 -8.19 14.44 11.95
C LYS A 64 -8.28 12.98 11.48
N ALA A 65 -9.23 12.65 10.60
CA ALA A 65 -9.37 11.30 10.07
C ALA A 65 -8.18 10.94 9.16
N ASP A 66 -7.84 11.83 8.22
CA ASP A 66 -6.79 11.61 7.24
C ASP A 66 -5.41 11.52 7.90
N THR A 67 -5.13 12.40 8.87
CA THR A 67 -3.87 12.35 9.64
C THR A 67 -3.72 11.06 10.45
N LYS A 68 -4.81 10.51 10.99
CA LYS A 68 -4.79 9.19 11.66
C LYS A 68 -4.52 8.07 10.68
N LEU A 69 -5.21 8.06 9.53
CA LEU A 69 -5.00 7.08 8.46
C LEU A 69 -3.54 7.09 7.99
N ILE A 70 -2.99 8.26 7.67
CA ILE A 70 -1.60 8.40 7.23
C ILE A 70 -0.63 7.92 8.32
N SER A 71 -0.88 8.27 9.59
CA SER A 71 -0.04 7.79 10.70
C SER A 71 -0.02 6.27 10.80
N ALA A 72 -1.18 5.63 10.63
CA ALA A 72 -1.30 4.17 10.65
C ALA A 72 -0.56 3.53 9.47
N ILE A 73 -0.70 4.10 8.27
CA ILE A 73 0.04 3.67 7.08
C ILE A 73 1.55 3.74 7.32
N LEU A 74 2.06 4.85 7.83
CA LEU A 74 3.49 5.03 8.09
C LEU A 74 4.02 4.01 9.10
N LYS A 75 3.28 3.75 10.18
CA LYS A 75 3.63 2.70 11.15
C LYS A 75 3.65 1.31 10.54
N GLY A 76 2.65 0.99 9.73
CA GLY A 76 2.53 -0.32 9.09
C GLY A 76 3.54 -0.56 7.97
N LEU A 77 4.05 0.51 7.34
CA LEU A 77 5.15 0.43 6.37
C LEU A 77 6.50 0.33 7.08
N ASN A 78 6.90 1.39 7.76
CA ASN A 78 8.13 1.47 8.53
C ASN A 78 8.04 2.61 9.55
N ALA A 79 7.94 2.25 10.83
CA ALA A 79 7.86 3.22 11.93
C ALA A 79 9.05 4.19 11.99
N GLN A 80 10.24 3.82 11.46
CA GLN A 80 11.39 4.73 11.40
C GLN A 80 11.14 5.93 10.48
N TRP A 81 10.26 5.83 9.48
CA TRP A 81 9.95 6.97 8.62
C TRP A 81 9.23 8.10 9.36
N LEU A 82 8.63 7.81 10.52
CA LEU A 82 8.03 8.84 11.36
C LEU A 82 9.05 9.81 11.94
N THR A 83 10.34 9.52 11.92
CA THR A 83 11.38 10.47 12.35
C THR A 83 11.81 11.45 11.26
N HIS A 84 11.38 11.22 10.01
CA HIS A 84 11.75 12.04 8.86
C HIS A 84 10.59 12.93 8.40
N SER A 85 10.93 14.00 7.71
CA SER A 85 9.95 14.86 7.06
C SER A 85 9.47 14.25 5.74
N LEU A 86 8.15 14.19 5.56
CA LEU A 86 7.51 13.60 4.39
C LEU A 86 6.53 14.58 3.76
N SER A 87 6.58 14.67 2.44
CA SER A 87 5.52 15.26 1.63
C SER A 87 4.49 14.18 1.35
N ILE A 88 3.21 14.49 1.62
CA ILE A 88 2.11 13.53 1.54
C ILE A 88 1.03 14.14 0.66
N SER A 89 0.56 13.38 -0.31
CA SER A 89 -0.60 13.75 -1.13
C SER A 89 -1.64 12.65 -1.05
N THR A 90 -2.90 13.01 -0.87
CA THR A 90 -3.98 12.05 -0.79
C THR A 90 -5.06 12.37 -1.80
N LYS A 91 -5.55 11.33 -2.47
CA LYS A 91 -6.64 11.42 -3.43
C LYS A 91 -7.70 10.37 -3.09
N GLU A 92 -8.94 10.80 -2.96
CA GLU A 92 -10.09 9.90 -2.87
C GLU A 92 -10.66 9.66 -4.26
N ILE A 93 -11.02 8.41 -4.54
CA ILE A 93 -11.60 8.01 -5.81
C ILE A 93 -12.85 7.17 -5.59
N GLY A 94 -13.85 7.39 -6.43
CA GLY A 94 -14.96 6.47 -6.62
C GLY A 94 -14.67 5.54 -7.78
N LEU A 95 -14.98 4.26 -7.63
CA LEU A 95 -14.75 3.25 -8.65
C LEU A 95 -15.97 2.34 -8.85
N LEU A 96 -16.01 1.70 -10.02
CA LEU A 96 -16.78 0.49 -10.27
C LEU A 96 -15.82 -0.69 -10.24
N LYS A 97 -16.06 -1.61 -9.32
CA LYS A 97 -15.45 -2.94 -9.31
C LYS A 97 -16.28 -3.87 -10.18
N ASP A 98 -15.63 -4.53 -11.12
CA ASP A 98 -16.23 -5.46 -12.08
C ASP A 98 -17.42 -4.87 -12.85
N SER A 99 -17.40 -3.55 -13.08
CA SER A 99 -18.47 -2.77 -13.73
C SER A 99 -19.84 -2.80 -13.03
N VAL A 100 -19.93 -3.37 -11.82
CA VAL A 100 -21.21 -3.57 -11.12
C VAL A 100 -21.20 -2.87 -9.77
N GLN A 101 -20.18 -3.12 -8.95
CA GLN A 101 -20.16 -2.67 -7.57
C GLN A 101 -19.50 -1.29 -7.46
N LYS A 102 -20.26 -0.30 -6.99
CA LYS A 102 -19.67 1.00 -6.62
C LYS A 102 -18.90 0.87 -5.33
N ASP A 103 -17.69 1.42 -5.32
CA ASP A 103 -16.82 1.42 -4.15
C ASP A 103 -15.99 2.72 -4.11
N ALA A 104 -15.28 2.93 -3.00
CA ALA A 104 -14.37 4.04 -2.80
C ALA A 104 -13.00 3.55 -2.34
N MET A 105 -11.95 4.18 -2.86
CA MET A 105 -10.57 3.96 -2.44
C MET A 105 -9.90 5.28 -2.12
N THR A 106 -8.92 5.22 -1.22
CA THR A 106 -8.05 6.35 -0.91
C THR A 106 -6.64 6.01 -1.36
N ILE A 107 -6.03 6.88 -2.15
CA ILE A 107 -4.62 6.75 -2.55
C ILE A 107 -3.82 7.76 -1.73
N VAL A 108 -2.86 7.28 -0.95
CA VAL A 108 -1.92 8.09 -0.20
C VAL A 108 -0.55 7.95 -0.84
N ALA A 109 0.02 9.06 -1.28
CA ALA A 109 1.34 9.12 -1.87
C ALA A 109 2.29 9.82 -0.91
N LEU A 110 3.47 9.24 -0.72
CA LEU A 110 4.51 9.66 0.22
C LEU A 110 5.82 9.89 -0.54
N LYS A 111 6.48 11.00 -0.25
CA LYS A 111 7.83 11.31 -0.75
C LYS A 111 8.64 11.93 0.38
N SER A 112 9.95 11.71 0.38
CA SER A 112 10.82 12.47 1.28
C SER A 112 10.68 13.97 1.01
N ALA A 113 10.58 14.76 2.09
CA ALA A 113 10.70 16.21 2.03
C ALA A 113 12.11 16.70 2.41
N GLU A 114 13.04 15.77 2.65
CA GLU A 114 14.42 16.06 3.05
C GLU A 114 15.36 15.91 1.85
N THR A 115 16.47 16.67 1.87
CA THR A 115 17.48 16.63 0.79
C THR A 115 18.41 15.42 0.91
N GLU A 116 18.74 15.00 2.13
CA GLU A 116 19.76 13.97 2.40
C GLU A 116 19.19 12.60 2.78
N TRP A 117 17.87 12.49 2.82
CA TRP A 117 17.17 11.24 3.14
C TRP A 117 16.15 10.93 2.07
N SER A 118 16.09 9.66 1.67
CA SER A 118 15.12 9.16 0.69
C SER A 118 14.43 7.93 1.24
N ILE A 119 13.19 7.73 0.84
CA ILE A 119 12.47 6.50 1.17
C ILE A 119 13.15 5.33 0.46
N GLY A 120 13.60 4.34 1.22
CA GLY A 120 14.15 3.10 0.68
C GLY A 120 13.06 2.16 0.14
N THR A 121 13.46 1.23 -0.73
CA THR A 121 12.60 0.14 -1.19
C THR A 121 12.19 -0.76 0.00
N PHE A 122 11.00 -1.35 -0.08
CA PHE A 122 10.48 -2.29 0.91
C PHE A 122 9.69 -3.40 0.20
N ASP A 123 9.57 -4.57 0.84
CA ASP A 123 8.98 -5.78 0.25
C ASP A 123 7.59 -6.15 0.82
N ARG A 124 6.95 -5.20 1.49
CA ARG A 124 5.62 -5.42 2.06
C ARG A 124 4.56 -5.37 0.97
N GLU A 125 3.85 -6.47 0.76
CA GLU A 125 2.83 -6.56 -0.29
C GLU A 125 1.54 -5.81 0.05
N TYR A 126 1.05 -6.01 1.27
CA TYR A 126 -0.09 -5.31 1.87
C TYR A 126 -0.11 -5.54 3.38
N PHE A 127 -0.93 -4.78 4.10
CA PHE A 127 -1.19 -4.98 5.52
C PHE A 127 -2.55 -4.40 5.92
N MET A 128 -3.14 -4.94 6.98
CA MET A 128 -4.37 -4.40 7.56
C MET A 128 -4.05 -3.18 8.43
N ILE A 129 -4.91 -2.17 8.36
CA ILE A 129 -4.87 -0.97 9.20
C ILE A 129 -5.79 -1.22 10.41
N ASP A 130 -5.17 -1.59 11.53
CA ASP A 130 -5.90 -1.99 12.75
C ASP A 130 -6.63 -0.83 13.43
N GLU A 131 -6.25 0.43 13.15
CA GLU A 131 -6.89 1.61 13.74
C GLU A 131 -8.27 1.94 13.14
N CYS A 132 -8.79 1.11 12.22
CA CYS A 132 -10.05 1.31 11.53
C CYS A 132 -11.12 0.30 11.99
N LYS A 133 -12.39 0.74 12.06
CA LYS A 133 -13.52 -0.13 12.42
C LYS A 133 -13.83 -1.19 11.35
N ALA A 134 -13.49 -0.89 10.11
CA ALA A 134 -13.60 -1.81 8.98
C ALA A 134 -12.23 -2.42 8.69
N PRO A 135 -12.18 -3.63 8.09
CA PRO A 135 -10.92 -4.28 7.72
C PRO A 135 -10.31 -3.57 6.51
N LEU A 136 -9.74 -2.39 6.74
CA LEU A 136 -9.11 -1.54 5.74
C LEU A 136 -7.69 -2.05 5.51
N TYR A 137 -7.35 -2.31 4.26
CA TYR A 137 -6.03 -2.77 3.86
C TYR A 137 -5.27 -1.67 3.14
N ALA A 138 -3.98 -1.56 3.41
CA ALA A 138 -3.02 -0.75 2.69
C ALA A 138 -2.23 -1.64 1.72
N VAL A 139 -2.23 -1.27 0.44
CA VAL A 139 -1.49 -1.95 -0.62
C VAL A 139 -0.44 -0.97 -1.17
N PRO A 140 0.82 -1.08 -0.73
CA PRO A 140 1.86 -0.15 -1.12
C PRO A 140 2.61 -0.54 -2.42
N TYR A 141 3.07 0.49 -3.11
CA TYR A 141 3.86 0.45 -4.34
C TYR A 141 5.02 1.44 -4.21
N PHE A 142 6.24 0.99 -4.47
CA PHE A 142 7.41 1.85 -4.53
C PHE A 142 7.74 2.17 -6.00
N ILE A 143 7.70 3.45 -6.37
CA ILE A 143 7.88 3.90 -7.75
C ILE A 143 8.67 5.22 -7.73
N ASP A 144 9.81 5.25 -8.41
CA ASP A 144 10.64 6.45 -8.59
C ASP A 144 10.95 7.22 -7.29
N GLY A 145 11.32 6.49 -6.23
CA GLY A 145 11.66 7.08 -4.93
C GLY A 145 10.47 7.59 -4.11
N SER A 146 9.25 7.36 -4.60
CA SER A 146 8.00 7.67 -3.93
C SER A 146 7.25 6.39 -3.55
N VAL A 147 6.42 6.47 -2.51
CA VAL A 147 5.54 5.38 -2.10
C VAL A 147 4.11 5.76 -2.39
N TYR A 148 3.38 4.91 -3.09
CA TYR A 148 1.94 5.06 -3.31
C TYR A 148 1.24 3.93 -2.58
N VAL A 149 0.24 4.27 -1.78
CA VAL A 149 -0.51 3.32 -0.97
C VAL A 149 -1.96 3.41 -1.34
N ILE A 150 -2.53 2.32 -1.82
CA ILE A 150 -3.97 2.20 -2.05
C ILE A 150 -4.59 1.63 -0.78
N CYS A 151 -5.50 2.39 -0.17
CA CYS A 151 -6.32 1.97 0.96
C CYS A 151 -7.69 1.52 0.47
N MET A 152 -8.06 0.28 0.78
CA MET A 152 -9.32 -0.32 0.34
C MET A 152 -9.85 -1.37 1.31
N ILE A 153 -11.15 -1.63 1.27
CA ILE A 153 -11.74 -2.80 1.93
C ILE A 153 -11.84 -3.90 0.85
N PRO A 154 -11.01 -4.95 0.92
CA PRO A 154 -11.04 -6.00 -0.11
C PRO A 154 -12.29 -6.88 0.05
N SER A 155 -12.60 -7.61 -1.02
CA SER A 155 -13.46 -8.79 -0.87
C SER A 155 -12.68 -9.89 -0.17
N PHE A 156 -13.38 -10.79 0.51
CA PHE A 156 -12.75 -11.89 1.24
C PHE A 156 -13.16 -13.23 0.64
N GLN A 157 -12.20 -14.14 0.55
CA GLN A 157 -12.42 -15.55 0.29
C GLN A 157 -12.39 -16.30 1.61
N ILE A 158 -13.41 -17.10 1.89
CA ILE A 158 -13.43 -17.98 3.06
C ILE A 158 -12.84 -19.33 2.64
N THR A 159 -11.78 -19.75 3.33
CA THR A 159 -11.15 -21.06 3.16
C THR A 159 -11.12 -21.75 4.51
N GLY A 160 -11.94 -22.79 4.69
CA GLY A 160 -12.16 -23.40 5.99
C GLY A 160 -12.76 -22.39 6.98
N ASN A 161 -12.06 -22.15 8.10
CA ASN A 161 -12.47 -21.20 9.14
C ASN A 161 -11.76 -19.85 9.04
N GLU A 162 -11.00 -19.61 7.97
CA GLU A 162 -10.19 -18.41 7.81
C GLU A 162 -10.67 -17.56 6.62
N ALA A 163 -10.61 -16.24 6.78
CA ALA A 163 -10.97 -15.27 5.75
C ALA A 163 -9.70 -14.61 5.19
N TYR A 164 -9.53 -14.68 3.88
CA TYR A 164 -8.36 -14.16 3.17
C TYR A 164 -8.76 -12.99 2.26
N PRO A 165 -8.05 -11.85 2.32
CA PRO A 165 -8.35 -10.72 1.45
C PRO A 165 -7.96 -11.04 -0.01
N ILE A 166 -8.87 -10.79 -0.94
CA ILE A 166 -8.63 -10.93 -2.37
C ILE A 166 -8.08 -9.60 -2.89
N ILE A 167 -6.75 -9.54 -3.07
CA ILE A 167 -6.04 -8.35 -3.52
C ILE A 167 -5.24 -8.70 -4.79
N ASN A 168 -5.63 -8.11 -5.92
CA ASN A 168 -4.83 -8.20 -7.15
C ASN A 168 -4.01 -6.91 -7.32
N ARG A 169 -2.75 -6.95 -6.86
CA ARG A 169 -1.83 -5.80 -6.94
C ARG A 169 -1.60 -5.33 -8.38
N LYS A 170 -1.61 -6.24 -9.35
CA LYS A 170 -1.41 -5.89 -10.76
C LYS A 170 -2.60 -5.08 -11.30
N ALA A 171 -3.83 -5.52 -11.03
CA ALA A 171 -5.04 -4.80 -11.43
C ALA A 171 -5.11 -3.43 -10.75
N LEU A 172 -4.83 -3.37 -9.44
CA LEU A 172 -4.75 -2.09 -8.72
C LEU A 172 -3.69 -1.14 -9.29
N TYR A 173 -2.54 -1.66 -9.72
CA TYR A 173 -1.53 -0.82 -10.37
C TYR A 173 -2.00 -0.29 -11.73
N GLU A 174 -2.43 -1.18 -12.64
CA GLU A 174 -2.77 -0.82 -14.02
C GLU A 174 -4.06 0.00 -14.12
N ASP A 175 -5.10 -0.37 -13.38
CA ASP A 175 -6.44 0.22 -13.51
C ASP A 175 -6.63 1.46 -12.64
N ILE A 176 -5.92 1.55 -11.50
CA ILE A 176 -6.10 2.61 -10.51
C ILE A 176 -4.88 3.51 -10.39
N LEU A 177 -3.71 2.97 -10.06
CA LEU A 177 -2.57 3.81 -9.72
C LEU A 177 -1.99 4.52 -10.95
N LYS A 178 -1.62 3.75 -11.98
CA LYS A 178 -0.94 4.23 -13.19
C LYS A 178 -1.70 5.36 -13.91
N PRO A 179 -3.04 5.34 -14.07
CA PRO A 179 -3.79 6.45 -14.67
C PRO A 179 -3.81 7.73 -13.83
N LEU A 180 -3.49 7.64 -12.53
CA LEU A 180 -3.61 8.74 -11.58
C LEU A 180 -2.26 9.28 -11.09
N MET A 181 -1.14 8.60 -11.34
CA MET A 181 0.17 8.97 -10.80
C MET A 181 0.52 10.45 -11.02
N ASN A 182 0.40 10.95 -12.26
CA ASN A 182 0.70 12.34 -12.62
C ASN A 182 -0.28 13.38 -12.05
N LYS A 183 -1.38 12.93 -11.42
CA LYS A 183 -2.39 13.80 -10.80
C LYS A 183 -2.28 13.83 -9.27
N ILE A 184 -1.49 12.92 -8.68
CA ILE A 184 -1.38 12.78 -7.22
C ILE A 184 -0.15 13.52 -6.72
N PHE A 185 1.00 13.32 -7.36
CA PHE A 185 2.16 14.19 -7.19
C PHE A 185 2.29 15.07 -8.44
N PRO A 186 1.98 16.38 -8.34
CA PRO A 186 2.28 17.32 -9.41
C PRO A 186 3.80 17.53 -9.59
#